data_AF-A0A1H8WP80-F1
#
_entry.id   AF-A0A1H8WP80-F1
#
_cell.length_a   1.000
_cell.length_b   1.000
_cell.length_c   1.000
_cell.angle_alpha   90.00
_cell.angle_beta   90.00
_cell.angle_gamma   90.00
#
_symmetry.space_group_name_H-M   'P 1'
#
loop_
_entity.id
_entity.type
_entity.pdbx_description
1 polymer ?
#
loop_
_entity_poly.entity_id
_entity_poly.type
_entity_poly.pdbx_seq_one_letter_code
_entity_poly.pdbx_strand_id
1 'polypeptide(L)'
;MAELERLGVRSVPVLSRGDKYTFGQSTKQIVEFLGLGEKSGPELSTDELAARVTKFMEAALELIPLMPADRLDTHVPGRPRSYRTLAFHLFRVVDAFLDANENVTLVQAMFREEPAADAGTDALVAYGTKVRDRFRAWWRAGDTAPSKTLQTYYGPQSLHELMERTTWHSGQHVRQYMMLLEKEGVTHHRPLVAADFTKLPMPQNVWDG
;
A
#
# COMPACT_ATOMS: atom_id res chain seq x y z
N MET A 1 -2.15 0.00 25.86
CA MET A 1 -1.37 1.25 25.89
C MET A 1 -0.20 1.15 26.86
N ALA A 2 -0.41 0.83 28.15
CA ALA A 2 0.68 0.67 29.14
C ALA A 2 1.79 -0.31 28.73
N GLU A 3 1.46 -1.42 28.07
CA GLU A 3 2.46 -2.38 27.59
C GLU A 3 3.24 -1.89 26.36
N LEU A 4 2.63 -1.10 25.47
CA LEU A 4 3.30 -0.46 24.33
C LEU A 4 4.24 0.65 24.80
N GLU A 5 3.81 1.44 25.79
CA GLU A 5 4.62 2.48 26.44
C GLU A 5 5.83 1.87 27.18
N ARG A 6 5.62 0.76 27.93
CA ARG A 6 6.71 0.00 28.57
C ARG A 6 7.76 -0.49 27.56
N LEU A 7 7.33 -0.91 26.38
CA LEU A 7 8.21 -1.40 25.31
C LEU A 7 8.80 -0.26 24.45
N GLY A 8 8.44 1.00 24.70
CA GLY A 8 8.91 2.15 23.91
C GLY A 8 8.39 2.17 22.46
N VAL A 9 7.30 1.46 22.19
CA VAL A 9 6.75 1.24 20.84
C VAL A 9 6.02 2.50 20.36
N ARG A 10 6.37 2.97 19.16
CA ARG A 10 5.84 4.22 18.57
C ARG A 10 4.81 4.02 17.45
N SER A 11 4.57 2.78 17.03
CA SER A 11 3.60 2.44 15.97
C SER A 11 3.01 1.05 16.19
N VAL A 12 1.83 0.80 15.62
CA VAL A 12 1.12 -0.50 15.64
C VAL A 12 0.82 -0.94 14.19
N PRO A 13 0.53 -2.23 13.91
CA PRO A 13 0.48 -3.38 14.83
C PRO A 13 1.86 -3.82 15.32
N VAL A 14 1.92 -4.40 16.53
CA VAL A 14 3.14 -4.92 17.16
C VAL A 14 2.86 -6.30 17.75
N LEU A 15 3.84 -7.19 17.65
CA LEU A 15 3.85 -8.49 18.29
C LEU A 15 4.94 -8.47 19.38
N SER A 16 4.61 -8.85 20.62
CA SER A 16 5.55 -8.87 21.75
C SER A 16 5.68 -10.28 22.35
N ARG A 17 6.85 -10.56 22.93
CA ARG A 17 7.18 -11.78 23.70
C ARG A 17 8.16 -11.40 24.81
N GLY A 18 7.65 -11.30 26.04
CA GLY A 18 8.42 -10.74 27.17
C GLY A 18 8.80 -9.29 26.90
N ASP A 19 10.09 -8.96 27.05
CA ASP A 19 10.61 -7.61 26.82
C ASP A 19 11.05 -7.36 25.36
N LYS A 20 10.81 -8.31 24.45
CA LYS A 20 11.11 -8.18 23.02
C LYS A 20 9.83 -7.94 22.23
N TYR A 21 9.96 -7.19 21.13
CA TYR A 21 8.85 -6.96 20.19
C TYR A 21 9.32 -6.91 18.74
N THR A 22 8.38 -7.08 17.82
CA THR A 22 8.55 -6.85 16.38
C THR A 22 7.33 -6.12 15.82
N PHE A 23 7.54 -5.37 14.75
CA PHE A 23 6.49 -4.63 14.06
C PHE A 23 5.74 -5.56 13.11
N GLY A 24 4.40 -5.52 13.14
CA GLY A 24 3.55 -6.41 12.34
C GLY A 24 3.53 -6.08 10.84
N GLN A 25 4.32 -5.09 10.42
CA GLN A 25 4.45 -4.63 9.05
C GLN A 25 5.28 -5.58 8.17
N SER A 26 6.16 -6.40 8.76
CA SER A 26 7.03 -7.33 8.03
C SER A 26 6.77 -8.77 8.47
N THR A 27 6.20 -9.56 7.56
CA THR A 27 5.96 -11.00 7.79
C THR A 27 7.27 -11.73 8.09
N LYS A 28 8.38 -11.38 7.43
CA LYS A 28 9.69 -11.94 7.73
C LYS A 28 10.11 -11.64 9.17
N GLN A 29 10.03 -10.38 9.60
CA GLN A 29 10.40 -10.03 10.97
C GLN A 29 9.49 -10.73 11.99
N ILE A 30 8.22 -11.00 11.66
CA ILE A 30 7.33 -11.82 12.49
C ILE A 30 7.80 -13.28 12.54
N VAL A 31 8.06 -13.92 11.39
CA VAL A 31 8.54 -15.32 11.29
C VAL A 31 9.86 -15.49 12.05
N GLU A 32 10.82 -14.58 11.87
CA GLU A 32 12.09 -14.55 12.58
C GLU A 32 11.89 -14.35 14.09
N PHE A 33 11.02 -13.42 14.49
CA PHE A 33 10.71 -13.16 15.90
C PHE A 33 10.08 -14.37 16.61
N LEU A 34 9.19 -15.07 15.90
CA LEU A 34 8.54 -16.29 16.37
C LEU A 34 9.46 -17.51 16.31
N GLY A 35 10.58 -17.44 15.58
CA GLY A 35 11.51 -18.56 15.39
C GLY A 35 10.94 -19.67 14.52
N LEU A 36 10.07 -19.33 13.57
CA LEU A 36 9.44 -20.29 12.67
C LEU A 36 10.41 -20.66 11.55
N GLY A 37 10.56 -21.95 11.25
CA GLY A 37 11.37 -22.48 10.15
C GLY A 37 10.70 -22.37 8.78
N GLU A 38 9.86 -21.34 8.59
CA GLU A 38 9.09 -21.15 7.37
C GLU A 38 9.88 -20.28 6.37
N LYS A 39 9.67 -20.52 5.07
CA LYS A 39 10.18 -19.59 4.04
C LYS A 39 9.58 -18.21 4.33
N SER A 40 10.44 -17.23 4.55
CA SER A 40 10.08 -15.84 4.77
C SER A 40 10.56 -14.97 3.62
N GLY A 41 9.81 -13.90 3.37
CA GLY A 41 10.08 -12.95 2.29
C GLY A 41 9.19 -13.18 1.06
N PRO A 42 9.31 -12.31 0.05
CA PRO A 42 8.35 -12.29 -1.05
C PRO A 42 8.39 -13.53 -1.93
N GLU A 43 7.21 -14.01 -2.35
CA GLU A 43 7.09 -15.13 -3.29
C GLU A 43 7.31 -14.71 -4.75
N LEU A 44 6.96 -13.47 -5.09
CA LEU A 44 7.12 -12.89 -6.42
C LEU A 44 8.48 -12.19 -6.53
N SER A 45 9.11 -12.27 -7.70
CA SER A 45 10.30 -11.49 -8.03
C SER A 45 10.02 -9.98 -8.05
N THR A 46 11.07 -9.16 -7.96
CA THR A 46 10.93 -7.70 -8.09
C THR A 46 10.35 -7.29 -9.45
N ASP A 47 10.65 -8.00 -10.53
CA ASP A 47 10.05 -7.79 -11.86
C ASP A 47 8.54 -8.08 -11.87
N GLU A 48 8.13 -9.22 -11.30
CA GLU A 48 6.70 -9.58 -11.17
C GLU A 48 5.97 -8.54 -10.32
N LEU A 49 6.56 -8.10 -9.21
CA LEU A 49 6.00 -7.05 -8.35
C LEU A 49 5.91 -5.70 -9.07
N ALA A 50 6.91 -5.33 -9.89
CA ALA A 50 6.90 -4.10 -10.68
C ALA A 50 5.76 -4.10 -11.71
N ALA A 51 5.59 -5.21 -12.41
CA ALA A 51 4.48 -5.41 -13.34
C ALA A 51 3.14 -5.32 -12.60
N ARG A 52 3.05 -5.91 -11.40
CA ARG A 52 1.85 -5.93 -10.56
C ARG A 52 1.41 -4.53 -10.13
N VAL A 53 2.32 -3.76 -9.51
CA VAL A 53 2.00 -2.41 -9.02
C VAL A 53 1.70 -1.46 -10.18
N THR A 54 2.36 -1.63 -11.33
CA THR A 54 2.03 -0.91 -12.56
C THR A 54 0.60 -1.19 -13.00
N LYS A 55 0.21 -2.47 -13.09
CA LYS A 55 -1.15 -2.88 -13.44
C LYS A 55 -2.19 -2.34 -12.45
N PHE A 56 -1.87 -2.34 -11.15
CA PHE A 56 -2.77 -1.79 -10.13
C PHE A 56 -2.96 -0.28 -10.24
N MET A 57 -1.89 0.48 -10.47
CA MET A 57 -2.00 1.92 -10.72
C MET A 57 -2.78 2.24 -12.00
N GLU A 58 -2.59 1.46 -13.07
CA GLU A 58 -3.35 1.61 -14.32
C GLU A 58 -4.84 1.33 -14.11
N ALA A 59 -5.18 0.22 -13.46
CA ALA A 59 -6.55 -0.10 -13.09
C ALA A 59 -7.17 1.01 -12.22
N ALA A 60 -6.43 1.55 -11.24
CA ALA A 60 -6.91 2.65 -10.43
C ALA A 60 -7.21 3.91 -11.25
N LEU A 61 -6.32 4.26 -12.20
CA LEU A 61 -6.54 5.41 -13.09
C LEU A 61 -7.73 5.23 -14.03
N GLU A 62 -8.10 4.00 -14.38
CA GLU A 62 -9.31 3.70 -15.13
C GLU A 62 -10.58 3.76 -14.26
N LEU A 63 -10.49 3.31 -13.00
CA LEU A 63 -11.64 3.17 -12.10
C LEU A 63 -12.00 4.47 -11.37
N ILE A 64 -11.02 5.28 -10.95
CA ILE A 64 -11.26 6.52 -10.19
C ILE A 64 -12.20 7.48 -10.92
N PRO A 65 -12.06 7.72 -12.23
CA PRO A 65 -12.97 8.58 -13.00
C PRO A 65 -14.44 8.16 -12.98
N LEU A 66 -14.74 6.90 -12.68
CA LEU A 66 -16.10 6.36 -12.69
C LEU A 66 -16.89 6.72 -11.43
N MET A 67 -16.22 7.12 -10.35
CA MET A 67 -16.90 7.49 -9.11
C MET A 67 -17.66 8.81 -9.29
N PRO A 68 -18.97 8.88 -8.98
CA PRO A 68 -19.72 10.12 -9.03
C PRO A 68 -19.09 11.18 -8.12
N ALA A 69 -18.95 12.41 -8.61
CA ALA A 69 -18.24 13.47 -7.90
C ALA A 69 -18.86 13.79 -6.53
N ASP A 70 -20.19 13.71 -6.42
CA ASP A 70 -20.95 13.91 -5.18
C ASP A 70 -20.73 12.79 -4.13
N ARG A 71 -20.06 11.69 -4.52
CA ARG A 71 -19.72 10.59 -3.61
C ARG A 71 -18.32 10.68 -3.04
N LEU A 72 -17.45 11.57 -3.53
CA LEU A 72 -16.04 11.64 -3.11
C LEU A 72 -15.86 11.86 -1.60
N ASP A 73 -16.79 12.56 -0.94
CA ASP A 73 -16.77 12.81 0.51
C ASP A 73 -17.44 11.71 1.34
N THR A 74 -18.00 10.68 0.70
CA THR A 74 -18.59 9.54 1.39
C THR A 74 -17.50 8.75 2.11
N HIS A 75 -17.77 8.35 3.34
CA HIS A 75 -16.87 7.51 4.10
C HIS A 75 -16.93 6.05 3.66
N VAL A 76 -15.76 5.40 3.63
CA VAL A 76 -15.63 3.95 3.46
C VAL A 76 -16.30 3.20 4.60
N PRO A 77 -16.70 1.93 4.39
CA PRO A 77 -17.24 1.09 5.47
C PRO A 77 -16.31 1.03 6.69
N GLY A 78 -16.88 1.24 7.88
CA GLY A 78 -16.21 1.03 9.17
C GLY A 78 -15.12 2.04 9.55
N ARG A 79 -14.79 3.05 8.71
CA ARG A 79 -13.72 4.01 9.01
C ARG A 79 -14.04 5.43 8.54
N PRO A 80 -13.54 6.47 9.24
CA PRO A 80 -13.70 7.87 8.83
C PRO A 80 -12.68 8.24 7.74
N ARG A 81 -12.64 7.48 6.65
CA ARG A 81 -11.82 7.75 5.46
C ARG A 81 -12.75 7.97 4.28
N SER A 82 -12.61 9.07 3.55
CA SER A 82 -13.44 9.35 2.38
C SER A 82 -13.01 8.53 1.16
N TYR A 83 -13.88 8.40 0.16
CA TYR A 83 -13.55 7.78 -1.12
C TYR A 83 -12.43 8.55 -1.83
N ARG A 84 -12.44 9.89 -1.72
CA ARG A 84 -11.39 10.81 -2.19
C ARG A 84 -10.03 10.49 -1.59
N THR A 85 -9.98 10.38 -0.26
CA THR A 85 -8.77 10.01 0.47
C THR A 85 -8.28 8.63 0.05
N LEU A 86 -9.17 7.65 -0.11
CA LEU A 86 -8.80 6.30 -0.54
C LEU A 86 -8.17 6.31 -1.94
N ALA A 87 -8.76 7.04 -2.89
CA ALA A 87 -8.25 7.22 -4.25
C ALA A 87 -6.86 7.86 -4.28
N PHE A 88 -6.62 8.88 -3.44
CA PHE A 88 -5.30 9.48 -3.27
C PHE A 88 -4.29 8.50 -2.64
N HIS A 89 -4.72 7.84 -1.56
CA HIS A 89 -3.84 7.05 -0.71
C HIS A 89 -3.20 5.86 -1.43
N LEU A 90 -3.91 5.23 -2.37
CA LEU A 90 -3.35 4.11 -3.13
C LEU A 90 -2.09 4.49 -3.91
N PHE A 91 -2.03 5.71 -4.46
CA PHE A 91 -0.84 6.23 -5.14
C PHE A 91 0.17 6.75 -4.14
N ARG A 92 -0.28 7.38 -3.04
CA ARG A 92 0.62 7.86 -1.98
C ARG A 92 1.48 6.74 -1.41
N VAL A 93 0.96 5.52 -1.33
CA VAL A 93 1.71 4.33 -0.93
C VAL A 93 2.90 4.05 -1.84
N VAL A 94 2.71 4.17 -3.16
CA VAL A 94 3.78 3.98 -4.16
C VAL A 94 4.74 5.17 -4.13
N ASP A 95 4.22 6.39 -3.99
CA ASP A 95 5.03 7.61 -3.91
C ASP A 95 5.98 7.58 -2.71
N ALA A 96 5.51 7.10 -1.55
CA ALA A 96 6.32 6.96 -0.33
C ALA A 96 7.45 5.93 -0.51
N PHE A 97 7.18 4.86 -1.27
CA PHE A 97 8.19 3.88 -1.65
C PHE A 97 9.25 4.47 -2.58
N LEU A 98 8.86 5.34 -3.50
CA LEU A 98 9.80 6.05 -4.38
C LEU A 98 10.66 7.05 -3.59
N ASP A 99 10.08 7.78 -2.63
CA ASP A 99 10.82 8.64 -1.70
C ASP A 99 11.88 7.84 -0.93
N ALA A 100 11.51 6.64 -0.45
CA ALA A 100 12.45 5.74 0.21
C ALA A 100 13.63 5.33 -0.68
N ASN A 101 13.36 5.11 -1.96
CA ASN A 101 14.40 4.79 -2.95
C ASN A 101 15.32 5.96 -3.29
N GLU A 102 14.91 7.18 -2.96
CA GLU A 102 15.67 8.43 -3.05
C GLU A 102 16.32 8.82 -1.70
N ASN A 103 16.50 7.84 -0.80
CA ASN A 103 17.13 7.96 0.51
C ASN A 103 16.34 8.77 1.56
N VAL A 104 15.04 8.99 1.35
CA VAL A 104 14.18 9.53 2.39
C VAL A 104 13.78 8.40 3.35
N THR A 105 13.84 8.61 4.67
CA THR A 105 13.35 7.60 5.61
C THR A 105 11.82 7.49 5.50
N LEU A 106 11.31 6.29 5.24
CA LEU A 106 9.87 6.03 5.19
C LEU A 106 9.27 6.16 6.60
N VAL A 107 8.51 7.21 6.85
CA VAL A 107 7.85 7.45 8.14
C VAL A 107 6.35 7.21 8.07
N GLN A 108 5.73 6.78 9.17
CA GLN A 108 4.29 6.49 9.22
C GLN A 108 3.42 7.71 8.84
N ALA A 109 3.89 8.93 9.10
CA ALA A 109 3.18 10.16 8.78
C ALA A 109 2.93 10.35 7.27
N MET A 110 3.80 9.81 6.40
CA MET A 110 3.62 9.87 4.94
C MET A 110 2.32 9.21 4.49
N PHE A 111 1.90 8.15 5.17
CA PHE A 111 0.64 7.44 4.89
C PHE A 111 -0.61 8.15 5.45
N ARG A 112 -0.45 9.26 6.18
CA ARG A 112 -1.54 10.11 6.69
C ARG A 112 -1.72 11.38 5.88
N GLU A 113 -0.94 11.56 4.82
CA GLU A 113 -1.16 12.66 3.89
C GLU A 113 -2.50 12.49 3.18
N GLU A 114 -3.18 13.61 3.01
CA GLU A 114 -4.51 13.73 2.45
C GLU A 114 -4.46 14.64 1.23
N PRO A 115 -5.30 14.42 0.20
CA PRO A 115 -5.47 15.40 -0.87
C PRO A 115 -6.12 16.68 -0.31
N ALA A 116 -6.14 17.76 -1.10
CA ALA A 116 -6.93 18.94 -0.74
C ALA A 116 -8.40 18.53 -0.49
N ALA A 117 -9.04 19.17 0.49
CA ALA A 117 -10.41 18.81 0.91
C ALA A 117 -11.44 18.96 -0.23
N ASP A 118 -11.16 19.80 -1.23
CA ASP A 118 -11.94 20.05 -2.43
C ASP A 118 -11.33 19.43 -3.71
N ALA A 119 -10.27 18.62 -3.59
CA ALA A 119 -9.67 17.89 -4.71
C ALA A 119 -10.71 17.00 -5.43
N GLY A 120 -11.04 17.37 -6.67
CA GLY A 120 -11.92 16.60 -7.53
C GLY A 120 -11.21 15.39 -8.16
N THR A 121 -11.99 14.62 -8.91
CA THR A 121 -11.53 13.46 -9.68
C THR A 121 -10.34 13.77 -10.58
N ASP A 122 -10.32 14.94 -11.22
CA ASP A 122 -9.24 15.41 -12.10
C ASP A 122 -7.91 15.57 -11.34
N ALA A 123 -7.93 16.16 -10.15
CA ALA A 123 -6.77 16.30 -9.29
C ALA A 123 -6.24 14.93 -8.81
N LEU A 124 -7.14 14.01 -8.46
CA LEU A 124 -6.79 12.64 -8.06
C LEU A 124 -6.12 11.87 -9.21
N VAL A 125 -6.69 11.96 -10.43
CA VAL A 125 -6.13 11.33 -11.63
C VAL A 125 -4.80 11.95 -12.03
N ALA A 126 -4.66 13.28 -11.93
CA ALA A 126 -3.39 13.97 -12.20
C ALA A 126 -2.29 13.52 -11.24
N TYR A 127 -2.60 13.42 -9.94
CA TYR A 127 -1.65 12.88 -8.95
C TYR A 127 -1.27 11.43 -9.25
N GLY A 128 -2.26 10.56 -9.48
CA GLY A 128 -1.99 9.15 -9.79
C GLY A 128 -1.17 8.96 -11.07
N THR A 129 -1.44 9.77 -12.10
CA THR A 129 -0.67 9.77 -13.35
C THR A 129 0.79 10.15 -13.10
N LYS A 130 1.02 11.23 -12.32
CA LYS A 130 2.36 11.66 -11.93
C LYS A 130 3.11 10.54 -11.19
N VAL A 131 2.47 9.88 -10.22
CA VAL A 131 3.11 8.78 -9.46
C VAL A 131 3.41 7.58 -10.34
N ARG A 132 2.49 7.17 -11.22
CA ARG A 132 2.72 6.08 -12.19
C ARG A 132 3.91 6.39 -13.09
N ASP A 133 3.99 7.60 -13.61
CA ASP A 133 5.05 8.00 -14.52
C ASP A 133 6.41 8.10 -13.78
N ARG A 134 6.41 8.60 -12.53
CA ARG A 134 7.58 8.56 -11.63
C ARG A 134 8.04 7.13 -11.37
N PHE A 135 7.13 6.21 -11.05
CA PHE A 135 7.45 4.80 -10.83
C PHE A 135 8.07 4.16 -12.08
N ARG A 136 7.47 4.38 -13.25
CA ARG A 136 8.00 3.87 -14.53
C ARG A 136 9.39 4.44 -14.86
N ALA A 137 9.62 5.72 -14.58
CA ALA A 137 10.94 6.33 -14.77
C ALA A 137 11.97 5.73 -13.81
N TRP A 138 11.64 5.62 -12.53
CA TRP A 138 12.47 4.99 -11.51
C TRP A 138 12.79 3.53 -11.85
N TRP A 139 11.81 2.72 -12.26
CA TRP A 139 12.04 1.31 -12.59
C TRP A 139 13.02 1.11 -13.74
N ARG A 140 13.06 2.03 -14.70
CA ARG A 140 13.97 1.96 -15.87
C ARG A 140 15.41 2.38 -15.57
N ALA A 141 15.61 3.27 -14.59
CA ALA A 141 16.88 3.97 -14.42
C ALA A 141 17.45 3.95 -12.99
N GLY A 142 16.64 3.56 -12.02
CA GLY A 142 17.01 3.50 -10.61
C GLY A 142 17.71 2.21 -10.24
N ASP A 143 18.29 2.20 -9.04
CA ASP A 143 18.79 0.98 -8.41
C ASP A 143 17.60 0.14 -7.89
N THR A 144 17.34 -0.95 -8.61
CA THR A 144 16.26 -1.91 -8.34
C THR A 144 16.78 -3.23 -7.74
N ALA A 145 18.03 -3.25 -7.24
CA ALA A 145 18.61 -4.45 -6.64
C ALA A 145 17.72 -4.95 -5.47
N PRO A 146 17.27 -6.22 -5.49
CA PRO A 146 16.36 -6.75 -4.47
C PRO A 146 16.88 -6.60 -3.03
N SER A 147 18.19 -6.70 -2.85
CA SER A 147 18.89 -6.61 -1.56
C SER A 147 19.16 -5.18 -1.08
N LYS A 148 18.88 -4.15 -1.89
CA LYS A 148 19.07 -2.75 -1.51
C LYS A 148 18.31 -2.47 -0.22
N THR A 149 18.97 -1.85 0.76
CA THR A 149 18.36 -1.57 2.06
C THR A 149 17.70 -0.19 2.08
N LEU A 150 16.45 -0.14 2.53
CA LEU A 150 15.64 1.08 2.65
C LEU A 150 15.27 1.31 4.12
N GLN A 151 15.38 2.56 4.59
CA GLN A 151 15.09 2.92 5.97
C GLN A 151 13.58 3.13 6.16
N THR A 152 12.99 2.44 7.13
CA THR A 152 11.55 2.56 7.43
C THR A 152 11.29 2.73 8.92
N TYR A 153 10.12 3.25 9.27
CA TYR A 153 9.68 3.43 10.66
C TYR A 153 9.56 2.12 11.46
N TYR A 154 9.62 0.97 10.80
CA TYR A 154 9.60 -0.36 11.41
C TYR A 154 10.93 -1.12 11.21
N GLY A 155 12.01 -0.36 11.00
CA GLY A 155 13.37 -0.86 10.81
C GLY A 155 13.78 -0.94 9.34
N PRO A 156 15.08 -1.15 9.05
CA PRO A 156 15.56 -1.31 7.68
C PRO A 156 14.90 -2.51 7.01
N GLN A 157 14.48 -2.37 5.75
CA GLN A 157 13.93 -3.45 4.93
C GLN A 157 14.72 -3.59 3.64
N SER A 158 14.71 -4.77 3.03
CA SER A 158 15.15 -4.88 1.63
C SER A 158 14.14 -4.20 0.70
N LEU A 159 14.61 -3.75 -0.47
CA LEU A 159 13.77 -3.23 -1.53
C LEU A 159 12.71 -4.25 -1.90
N HIS A 160 13.08 -5.54 -1.99
CA HIS A 160 12.18 -6.61 -2.36
C HIS A 160 10.99 -6.72 -1.39
N GLU A 161 11.24 -6.70 -0.09
CA GLU A 161 10.20 -6.77 0.94
C GLU A 161 9.32 -5.52 0.96
N LEU A 162 9.93 -4.34 0.88
CA LEU A 162 9.14 -3.10 0.88
C LEU A 162 8.31 -2.99 -0.41
N MET A 163 8.83 -3.49 -1.54
CA MET A 163 8.14 -3.52 -2.81
C MET A 163 6.95 -4.48 -2.79
N GLU A 164 7.08 -5.68 -2.21
CA GLU A 164 5.93 -6.57 -2.00
C GLU A 164 4.86 -5.88 -1.17
N ARG A 165 5.27 -5.24 -0.06
CA ARG A 165 4.36 -4.48 0.80
C ARG A 165 3.62 -3.38 0.06
N THR A 166 4.35 -2.61 -0.74
CA THR A 166 3.81 -1.52 -1.56
C THR A 166 2.80 -2.05 -2.58
N THR A 167 3.13 -3.17 -3.21
CA THR A 167 2.29 -3.83 -4.23
C THR A 167 0.98 -4.36 -3.65
N TRP A 168 0.99 -5.15 -2.57
CA TRP A 168 -0.26 -5.69 -2.03
C TRP A 168 -1.10 -4.60 -1.35
N HIS A 169 -0.47 -3.60 -0.71
CA HIS A 169 -1.20 -2.50 -0.07
C HIS A 169 -1.93 -1.63 -1.09
N SER A 170 -1.27 -1.25 -2.19
CA SER A 170 -1.93 -0.54 -3.30
C SER A 170 -3.00 -1.40 -3.97
N GLY A 171 -2.72 -2.68 -4.24
CA GLY A 171 -3.69 -3.62 -4.82
C GLY A 171 -4.94 -3.81 -3.96
N GLN A 172 -4.80 -3.84 -2.63
CA GLN A 172 -5.93 -3.91 -1.71
C GLN A 172 -6.82 -2.67 -1.81
N HIS A 173 -6.25 -1.47 -1.94
CA HIS A 173 -7.05 -0.27 -2.13
C HIS A 173 -7.77 -0.24 -3.48
N VAL A 174 -7.23 -0.85 -4.53
CA VAL A 174 -7.97 -1.04 -5.78
C VAL A 174 -9.14 -2.01 -5.60
N ARG A 175 -8.97 -3.13 -4.85
CA ARG A 175 -10.09 -4.03 -4.49
C ARG A 175 -11.21 -3.29 -3.75
N GLN A 176 -10.82 -2.47 -2.77
CA GLN A 176 -11.76 -1.62 -2.03
C GLN A 176 -12.49 -0.67 -2.96
N TYR A 177 -11.77 0.03 -3.85
CA TYR A 177 -12.38 1.00 -4.76
C TYR A 177 -13.36 0.38 -5.75
N MET A 178 -13.05 -0.81 -6.31
CA MET A 178 -14.01 -1.57 -7.14
C MET A 178 -15.30 -1.88 -6.36
N MET A 179 -15.19 -2.33 -5.11
CA MET A 179 -16.38 -2.57 -4.28
C MET A 179 -17.17 -1.30 -3.96
N LEU A 180 -16.51 -0.15 -3.84
CA LEU A 180 -17.20 1.13 -3.66
C LEU A 180 -17.99 1.51 -4.91
N LEU A 181 -17.41 1.33 -6.12
CA LEU A 181 -18.14 1.54 -7.37
C LEU A 181 -19.38 0.64 -7.45
N GLU A 182 -19.23 -0.66 -7.15
CA GLU A 182 -20.36 -1.60 -7.10
C GLU A 182 -21.43 -1.16 -6.07
N LYS A 183 -21.00 -0.67 -4.90
CA LYS A 183 -21.90 -0.16 -3.84
C LYS A 183 -22.69 1.08 -4.27
N GLU A 184 -22.05 1.98 -5.02
CA GLU A 184 -22.72 3.17 -5.57
C GLU A 184 -23.52 2.85 -6.86
N GLY A 185 -23.63 1.58 -7.25
CA GLY A 185 -24.38 1.15 -8.43
C GLY A 185 -23.68 1.48 -9.77
N VAL A 186 -22.38 1.75 -9.73
CA VAL A 186 -21.58 2.07 -10.92
C VAL A 186 -21.05 0.80 -11.56
N THR A 187 -21.49 0.54 -12.80
CA THR A 187 -20.93 -0.53 -13.62
C THR A 187 -19.54 -0.14 -14.11
N HIS A 188 -18.58 -1.05 -13.97
CA HIS A 188 -17.24 -0.91 -14.51
C HIS A 188 -16.76 -2.24 -15.12
N HIS A 189 -15.84 -2.18 -16.08
CA HIS A 189 -15.09 -3.39 -16.44
C HIS A 189 -14.25 -3.79 -15.22
N ARG A 190 -13.95 -5.08 -15.05
CA ARG A 190 -13.12 -5.56 -13.94
C ARG A 190 -11.66 -5.68 -14.42
N PRO A 191 -10.86 -4.59 -14.40
CA PRO A 191 -9.49 -4.62 -14.94
C PRO A 191 -8.57 -5.57 -14.17
N LEU A 192 -8.96 -5.94 -12.93
CA LEU A 192 -8.26 -6.88 -12.07
C LEU A 192 -9.13 -8.10 -11.78
N VAL A 193 -8.54 -9.29 -11.86
CA VAL A 193 -9.18 -10.59 -11.58
C VAL A 193 -8.50 -11.30 -10.41
N ALA A 194 -9.02 -12.43 -9.92
CA ALA A 194 -8.40 -13.14 -8.78
C ALA A 194 -6.92 -13.52 -9.02
N ALA A 195 -6.57 -13.92 -10.24
CA ALA A 195 -5.19 -14.23 -10.62
C ALA A 195 -4.23 -13.03 -10.47
N ASP A 196 -4.78 -11.81 -10.46
CA ASP A 196 -4.03 -10.59 -10.23
C ASP A 196 -3.60 -10.42 -8.75
N PHE A 197 -4.02 -11.28 -7.85
CA PHE A 197 -3.71 -11.15 -6.43
C PHE A 197 -2.95 -12.37 -5.89
N THR A 198 -2.76 -13.38 -6.73
CA THR A 198 -2.05 -14.62 -6.40
C THR A 198 -0.61 -14.34 -5.95
N LYS A 199 -0.16 -15.04 -4.91
CA LYS A 199 1.18 -14.93 -4.28
C LYS A 199 1.50 -13.58 -3.63
N LEU A 200 0.55 -12.63 -3.61
CA LEU A 200 0.63 -11.49 -2.71
C LEU A 200 0.02 -11.86 -1.37
N PRO A 201 0.54 -11.35 -0.24
CA PRO A 201 -0.01 -11.59 1.10
C PRO A 201 -1.28 -10.73 1.32
N MET A 202 -2.30 -10.98 0.50
CA MET A 202 -3.54 -10.22 0.51
C MET A 202 -4.42 -10.62 1.70
N PRO A 203 -5.09 -9.66 2.37
CA PRO A 203 -6.11 -10.01 3.34
C PRO A 203 -7.27 -10.73 2.64
N GLN A 204 -7.85 -11.70 3.35
CA GLN A 204 -9.02 -12.44 2.87
C GLN A 204 -10.19 -11.47 2.58
N ASN A 205 -10.50 -10.62 3.55
CA ASN A 205 -11.57 -9.63 3.44
C ASN A 205 -11.08 -8.34 2.76
N VAL A 206 -11.99 -7.68 2.04
CA VAL A 206 -11.70 -6.39 1.40
C VAL A 206 -11.79 -5.24 2.41
N TRP A 207 -12.72 -5.33 3.35
CA TRP A 207 -12.86 -4.43 4.47
C TRP A 207 -12.47 -5.13 5.76
N ASP A 208 -11.89 -4.39 6.70
CA ASP A 208 -11.74 -4.87 8.06
C ASP A 208 -13.16 -5.00 8.65
N GLY A 209 -13.48 -6.17 9.19
CA GLY A 209 -14.80 -6.50 9.75
C GLY A 209 -15.15 -5.69 10.99
#